data_AF-A0A8H6YHJ4-F1
#
_entry.id   AF-A0A8H6YHJ4-F1
#
_cell.length_a   1.000
_cell.length_b   1.000
_cell.length_c   1.000
_cell.angle_alpha   90.00
_cell.angle_beta   90.00
_cell.angle_gamma   90.00
#
_symmetry.space_group_name_H-M   'P 1'
#
loop_
_entity.id
_entity.type
_entity.pdbx_description
1 polymer ?
#
loop_
_entity_poly.entity_id
_entity_poly.type
_entity_poly.pdbx_seq_one_letter_code
_entity_poly.pdbx_strand_id
1 'polypeptide(L)'
;MLHFPSSLQNGGGSSGIPRRTDSLNATQQKTPSHQIFLTIEQELHDARRVGTHGQEDDLRSALNMVINRVTELSSMLSEAYKSKAELEVQLNVAKSNLQLVIANNEMLEEALKSGNGRDVGWRRASTSTTTTTERPVSVDSHSPSSANANESPTEGAGSNSRFFKTFFSNSSNGTRPGTPTLAHQQPQPQPQSHFTSPSMPSLHGHAHEDDALQALRASAEKARQDAERERQLAIRERKAADKARADAAAAARDKIALEAEIESLSQALFEEANKMVASERMRRAEVEGELEKLRPLAEELKKTKTELREDREELREAREGEGGAEERTEAD
;
A
#
# COMPACT_ATOMS: atom_id res chain seq x y z
N MET A 1 -58.06 38.54 4.61
CA MET A 1 -56.84 38.09 5.31
C MET A 1 -56.00 37.32 4.32
N LEU A 2 -55.00 37.98 3.72
CA LEU A 2 -54.09 37.40 2.75
C LEU A 2 -52.71 37.37 3.40
N HIS A 3 -52.19 36.16 3.60
CA HIS A 3 -50.91 35.88 4.22
C HIS A 3 -49.85 35.84 3.12
N PHE A 4 -48.90 36.78 3.13
CA PHE A 4 -47.75 36.77 2.25
C PHE A 4 -46.51 36.26 3.01
N PRO A 5 -45.71 35.35 2.42
CA PRO A 5 -44.53 34.77 3.06
C PRO A 5 -43.34 35.75 2.98
N SER A 6 -42.72 36.03 4.12
CA SER A 6 -41.54 36.90 4.20
C SER A 6 -40.23 36.13 3.97
N SER A 7 -39.51 36.65 2.97
CA SER A 7 -38.05 36.85 2.87
C SER A 7 -37.11 35.65 2.85
N LEU A 8 -36.76 35.26 1.63
CA LEU A 8 -35.38 34.98 1.22
C LEU A 8 -34.62 36.32 1.03
N GLN A 9 -33.35 36.36 1.47
CA GLN A 9 -32.19 37.18 1.01
C GLN A 9 -31.29 37.50 2.22
N ASN A 10 -29.96 37.64 2.15
CA ASN A 10 -28.92 37.50 1.13
C ASN A 10 -27.59 37.86 1.85
N GLY A 11 -26.46 37.38 1.35
CA GLY A 11 -25.12 37.90 1.68
C GLY A 11 -24.18 36.79 2.18
N GLY A 12 -23.11 36.40 1.48
CA GLY A 12 -22.28 37.16 0.56
C GLY A 12 -20.94 37.44 1.22
N GLY A 13 -19.92 36.65 0.87
CA GLY A 13 -18.52 37.05 0.95
C GLY A 13 -17.86 37.07 2.33
N SER A 14 -17.35 35.92 2.77
CA SER A 14 -15.95 35.89 3.21
C SER A 14 -15.36 34.52 2.90
N SER A 15 -14.17 34.56 2.31
CA SER A 15 -13.24 33.45 2.09
C SER A 15 -12.80 32.83 3.42
N GLY A 16 -13.73 32.12 4.06
CA GLY A 16 -13.51 31.34 5.27
C GLY A 16 -13.28 29.89 4.90
N ILE A 17 -12.03 29.45 5.13
CA ILE A 17 -11.56 28.06 5.15
C ILE A 17 -12.68 27.10 5.64
N PRO A 18 -12.93 25.96 4.96
CA PRO A 18 -13.95 25.01 5.39
C PRO A 18 -13.67 24.59 6.83
N ARG A 19 -14.53 25.05 7.76
CA ARG A 19 -14.51 24.60 9.15
C ARG A 19 -14.82 23.11 9.14
N ARG A 20 -13.77 22.31 9.32
CA ARG A 20 -13.86 20.88 9.60
C ARG A 20 -14.71 20.70 10.86
N THR A 21 -15.99 20.41 10.69
CA THR A 21 -16.83 19.81 11.73
C THR A 21 -16.49 18.32 11.84
N ASP A 22 -15.20 18.01 12.04
CA ASP A 22 -14.77 16.71 12.56
C ASP A 22 -15.15 16.72 14.05
N SER A 23 -16.45 16.52 14.30
CA SER A 23 -17.01 16.32 15.62
C SER A 23 -16.37 15.08 16.23
N LEU A 24 -15.51 15.31 17.23
CA LEU A 24 -14.89 14.33 18.15
C LEU A 24 -15.93 13.60 19.02
N ASN A 25 -17.04 13.16 18.44
CA ASN A 25 -18.09 12.36 19.10
C ASN A 25 -18.13 10.92 18.56
N ALA A 26 -17.06 10.47 17.89
CA ALA A 26 -16.91 9.11 17.39
C ALA A 26 -16.75 8.05 18.50
N THR A 27 -16.59 8.46 19.76
CA THR A 27 -16.43 7.54 20.91
C THR A 27 -17.69 7.36 21.75
N GLN A 28 -18.79 8.07 21.46
CA GLN A 28 -20.05 7.96 22.22
C GLN A 28 -21.17 7.19 21.50
N GLN A 29 -20.88 6.54 20.37
CA GLN A 29 -21.81 5.53 19.89
C GLN A 29 -21.71 4.34 20.84
N LYS A 30 -22.66 4.25 21.79
CA LYS A 30 -22.93 3.02 22.55
C LYS A 30 -23.06 1.90 21.53
N THR A 31 -21.99 1.13 21.39
CA THR A 31 -21.90 0.08 20.39
C THR A 31 -22.98 -0.96 20.70
N PRO A 32 -23.67 -1.49 19.68
CA PRO A 32 -24.73 -2.48 19.85
C PRO A 32 -24.24 -3.78 20.54
N SER A 33 -22.93 -3.95 20.71
CA SER A 33 -22.31 -5.01 21.51
C SER A 33 -22.85 -5.09 22.94
N HIS A 34 -23.28 -3.98 23.54
CA HIS A 34 -23.83 -4.00 24.90
C HIS A 34 -25.16 -4.77 24.99
N GLN A 35 -25.98 -4.80 23.94
CA GLN A 35 -27.24 -5.56 23.99
C GLN A 35 -27.01 -7.07 23.94
N ILE A 36 -26.03 -7.50 23.14
CA ILE A 36 -25.66 -8.92 23.01
C ILE A 36 -25.21 -9.50 24.35
N PHE A 37 -24.39 -8.76 25.11
CA PHE A 37 -23.93 -9.21 26.43
C PHE A 37 -25.05 -9.25 27.47
N LEU A 38 -25.97 -8.28 27.47
CA LEU A 38 -27.13 -8.31 28.37
C LEU A 38 -28.03 -9.53 28.11
N THR A 39 -28.27 -9.87 26.85
CA THR A 39 -29.05 -11.06 26.50
C THR A 39 -28.34 -12.34 26.95
N ILE A 40 -27.02 -12.43 26.79
CA ILE A 40 -26.21 -13.58 27.25
C ILE A 40 -26.32 -13.74 28.76
N GLU A 41 -26.21 -12.65 29.52
CA GLU A 41 -26.30 -12.69 30.98
C GLU A 41 -27.67 -13.21 31.44
N GLN A 42 -28.74 -12.75 30.78
CA GLN A 42 -30.10 -13.21 31.02
C GLN A 42 -30.26 -14.71 30.70
N GLU A 43 -29.81 -15.15 29.53
CA GLU A 43 -29.86 -16.56 29.10
C GLU A 43 -29.06 -17.48 30.04
N LEU A 44 -27.88 -17.04 30.49
CA LEU A 44 -27.06 -17.78 31.44
C LEU A 44 -27.69 -17.83 32.84
N HIS A 45 -28.38 -16.77 33.25
CA HIS A 45 -29.16 -16.76 34.48
C HIS A 45 -30.30 -17.79 34.41
N ASP A 46 -31.04 -17.82 33.30
CA ASP A 46 -32.11 -18.81 33.08
C ASP A 46 -31.56 -20.24 32.99
N ALA A 47 -30.44 -20.46 32.31
CA ALA A 47 -29.77 -21.77 32.25
C ALA A 47 -29.33 -22.26 33.66
N ARG A 48 -28.85 -21.36 34.53
CA ARG A 48 -28.52 -21.70 35.93
C ARG A 48 -29.75 -22.06 36.75
N ARG A 49 -30.88 -21.36 36.54
CA ARG A 49 -32.16 -21.69 37.19
C ARG A 49 -32.63 -23.09 36.77
N VAL A 50 -32.56 -23.39 35.47
CA VAL A 50 -32.91 -24.71 34.93
C VAL A 50 -31.97 -25.80 35.45
N GLY A 51 -30.67 -25.52 35.57
CA GLY A 51 -29.72 -26.51 36.11
C GLY A 51 -29.95 -26.90 37.57
N THR A 52 -30.60 -26.05 38.36
CA THR A 52 -30.87 -26.31 39.79
C THR A 52 -32.23 -26.94 40.05
N HIS A 53 -33.24 -26.64 39.22
CA HIS A 53 -34.64 -27.00 39.47
C HIS A 53 -35.39 -27.57 38.25
N GLY A 54 -34.77 -27.62 37.07
CA GLY A 54 -35.40 -28.02 35.81
C GLY A 54 -35.43 -29.53 35.58
N GLN A 55 -36.34 -29.97 34.72
CA GLN A 55 -36.39 -31.36 34.25
C GLN A 55 -35.34 -31.60 33.15
N GLU A 56 -35.10 -32.87 32.79
CA GLU A 56 -34.10 -33.21 31.77
C GLU A 56 -34.36 -32.51 30.42
N ASP A 57 -35.61 -32.34 30.01
CA ASP A 57 -35.98 -31.66 28.76
C ASP A 57 -35.65 -30.16 28.79
N ASP A 58 -35.87 -29.50 29.92
CA ASP A 58 -35.48 -28.10 30.11
C ASP A 58 -33.95 -27.94 30.06
N LEU A 59 -33.22 -28.87 30.68
CA LEU A 59 -31.75 -28.88 30.65
C LEU A 59 -31.22 -29.03 29.23
N ARG A 60 -31.81 -29.92 28.43
CA ARG A 60 -31.47 -30.09 27.01
C ARG A 60 -31.73 -28.82 26.21
N SER A 61 -32.88 -28.17 26.45
CA SER A 61 -33.23 -26.89 25.81
C SER A 61 -32.24 -25.78 26.18
N ALA A 62 -31.93 -25.62 27.47
CA ALA A 62 -30.98 -24.64 27.97
C ALA A 62 -29.57 -24.88 27.43
N LEU A 63 -29.12 -26.14 27.35
CA LEU A 63 -27.84 -26.49 26.76
C LEU A 63 -27.79 -26.14 25.27
N ASN A 64 -28.85 -26.45 24.52
CA ASN A 64 -28.94 -26.10 23.10
C ASN A 64 -28.89 -24.58 22.88
N MET A 65 -29.56 -23.80 23.74
CA MET A 65 -29.49 -22.33 23.72
C MET A 65 -28.06 -21.82 23.93
N VAL A 66 -27.35 -22.35 24.94
CA VAL A 66 -25.95 -21.98 25.21
C VAL A 66 -25.03 -22.38 24.05
N ILE A 67 -25.22 -23.56 23.46
CA ILE A 67 -24.45 -24.02 22.29
C ILE A 67 -24.63 -23.04 21.13
N ASN A 68 -25.88 -22.72 20.76
CA ASN A 68 -26.18 -21.77 19.69
C ASN A 68 -25.52 -20.41 19.95
N ARG A 69 -25.55 -19.94 21.19
CA ARG A 69 -24.93 -18.67 21.57
C ARG A 69 -23.41 -18.69 21.44
N VAL A 70 -22.77 -19.79 21.83
CA VAL A 70 -21.32 -19.99 21.63
C VAL A 70 -20.99 -20.03 20.14
N THR A 71 -21.80 -20.67 19.31
CA THR A 71 -21.63 -20.69 17.86
C THR A 71 -21.74 -19.29 17.25
N GLU A 72 -22.73 -18.50 17.67
CA GLU A 72 -22.91 -17.11 17.23
C GLU A 72 -21.72 -16.23 17.64
N LEU A 73 -21.29 -16.31 18.91
CA LEU A 73 -20.12 -15.57 19.41
C LEU A 73 -18.84 -15.96 18.65
N SER A 74 -18.70 -17.24 18.31
CA SER A 74 -17.57 -17.72 17.50
C SER A 74 -17.59 -17.11 16.11
N SER A 75 -18.77 -17.03 15.47
CA SER A 75 -18.93 -16.37 14.18
C SER A 75 -18.60 -14.88 14.25
N MET A 76 -19.12 -14.17 15.25
CA MET A 76 -18.81 -12.74 15.47
C MET A 76 -17.31 -12.51 15.71
N LEU A 77 -16.65 -13.40 16.44
CA LEU A 77 -15.21 -13.32 16.69
C LEU A 77 -14.42 -13.52 15.39
N SER A 78 -14.78 -14.51 14.57
CA SER A 78 -14.16 -14.72 13.25
C SER A 78 -14.33 -13.50 12.33
N GLU A 79 -15.52 -12.90 12.31
CA GLU A 79 -15.79 -11.67 11.56
C GLU A 79 -14.97 -10.48 12.07
N ALA A 80 -14.86 -10.31 13.39
CA ALA A 80 -14.04 -9.28 13.99
C ALA A 80 -12.55 -9.44 13.65
N TYR A 81 -12.01 -10.65 13.64
CA TYR A 81 -10.64 -10.91 13.20
C TYR A 81 -10.43 -10.58 11.72
N LYS A 82 -11.40 -10.93 10.86
CA LYS A 82 -11.36 -10.58 9.43
C LYS A 82 -11.38 -9.07 9.21
N SER A 83 -12.30 -8.35 9.88
CA SER A 83 -12.38 -6.89 9.81
C SER A 83 -11.11 -6.21 10.33
N LYS A 84 -10.52 -6.73 11.42
CA LYS A 84 -9.22 -6.25 11.94
C LYS A 84 -8.11 -6.38 10.90
N ALA A 85 -8.00 -7.53 10.24
CA ALA A 85 -6.99 -7.76 9.20
C ALA A 85 -7.18 -6.80 8.00
N GLU A 86 -8.43 -6.57 7.58
CA GLU A 86 -8.74 -5.61 6.52
C GLU A 86 -8.35 -4.17 6.89
N LEU A 87 -8.69 -3.73 8.11
CA LEU A 87 -8.29 -2.40 8.60
C LEU A 87 -6.77 -2.23 8.71
N GLU A 88 -6.04 -3.28 9.06
CA GLU A 88 -4.58 -3.27 9.09
C GLU A 88 -3.99 -3.09 7.69
N VAL A 89 -4.56 -3.76 6.68
CA VAL A 89 -4.19 -3.55 5.27
C VAL A 89 -4.49 -2.12 4.83
N GLN A 90 -5.68 -1.59 5.13
CA GLN A 90 -6.03 -0.20 4.79
C GLN A 90 -5.09 0.81 5.47
N LEU A 91 -4.74 0.59 6.73
CA LEU A 91 -3.77 1.42 7.46
C LEU A 91 -2.41 1.40 6.77
N ASN A 92 -1.94 0.24 6.32
CA ASN A 92 -0.65 0.12 5.64
C ASN A 92 -0.65 0.80 4.27
N VAL A 93 -1.73 0.69 3.50
CA VAL A 93 -1.92 1.44 2.25
C VAL A 93 -1.92 2.95 2.51
N ALA A 94 -2.66 3.41 3.54
CA ALA A 94 -2.69 4.83 3.92
C ALA A 94 -1.30 5.35 4.33
N LYS A 95 -0.52 4.55 5.08
CA LYS A 95 0.87 4.88 5.43
C LYS A 95 1.77 5.00 4.19
N SER A 96 1.66 4.06 3.24
CA SER A 96 2.43 4.09 1.99
C SER A 96 2.07 5.30 1.14
N ASN A 97 0.78 5.63 1.01
CA ASN A 97 0.32 6.82 0.31
C ASN A 97 0.84 8.11 0.95
N LEU A 98 0.81 8.19 2.29
CA LEU A 98 1.37 9.33 3.00
C LEU A 98 2.89 9.45 2.77
N GLN A 99 3.61 8.33 2.78
CA GLN A 99 5.05 8.30 2.50
C GLN A 99 5.37 8.78 1.07
N LEU A 100 4.58 8.39 0.08
CA LEU A 100 4.71 8.89 -1.30
C LEU A 100 4.44 10.40 -1.39
N VAL A 101 3.42 10.90 -0.68
CA VAL A 101 3.14 12.34 -0.61
C VAL A 101 4.30 13.10 0.03
N ILE A 102 4.89 12.56 1.10
CA ILE A 102 6.09 13.14 1.74
C ILE A 102 7.25 13.16 0.76
N ALA A 103 7.57 12.05 0.10
CA ALA A 103 8.66 11.98 -0.88
C ALA A 103 8.44 12.92 -2.07
N ASN A 104 7.21 13.01 -2.58
CA ASN A 104 6.86 13.95 -3.65
C ASN A 104 7.06 15.40 -3.21
N ASN A 105 6.67 15.74 -1.97
CA ASN A 105 6.90 17.07 -1.41
C ASN A 105 8.39 17.36 -1.22
N GLU A 106 9.18 16.40 -0.70
CA GLU A 106 10.62 16.53 -0.55
C GLU A 106 11.31 16.78 -1.89
N MET A 107 10.97 16.01 -2.93
CA MET A 107 11.50 16.21 -4.28
C MET A 107 11.12 17.58 -4.86
N LEU A 108 9.89 18.04 -4.62
CA LEU A 108 9.45 19.38 -5.02
C LEU A 108 10.19 20.47 -4.26
N GLU A 109 10.41 20.30 -2.95
CA GLU A 109 11.19 21.22 -2.12
C GLU A 109 12.66 21.26 -2.55
N GLU A 110 13.26 20.10 -2.86
CA GLU A 110 14.62 20.00 -3.40
C GLU A 110 14.74 20.68 -4.76
N ALA A 111 13.77 20.47 -5.68
CA ALA A 111 13.74 21.14 -6.98
C ALA A 111 13.58 22.66 -6.84
N LEU A 112 12.76 23.12 -5.90
CA LEU A 112 12.59 24.54 -5.60
C LEU A 112 13.84 25.15 -4.94
N LYS A 113 14.55 24.39 -4.10
CA LYS A 113 15.73 24.85 -3.35
C LYS A 113 17.02 24.79 -4.18
N SER A 114 17.15 23.79 -5.04
CA SER A 114 18.23 23.67 -6.04
C SER A 114 17.98 24.61 -7.24
N GLY A 115 16.71 24.96 -7.47
CA GLY A 115 16.24 25.86 -8.51
C GLY A 115 16.69 27.30 -8.30
N ASN A 116 17.79 27.63 -8.98
CA ASN A 116 18.17 28.97 -9.40
C ASN A 116 17.08 29.55 -10.34
N GLY A 117 15.87 29.83 -9.81
CA GLY A 117 14.79 30.66 -10.36
C GLY A 117 14.21 30.36 -11.75
N ARG A 118 14.76 29.41 -12.53
CA ARG A 118 14.26 29.08 -13.87
C ARG A 118 13.03 28.19 -13.75
N ASP A 119 11.92 28.89 -13.55
CA ASP A 119 10.55 28.53 -13.91
C ASP A 119 10.40 27.08 -14.36
N VAL A 120 10.00 26.22 -13.42
CA VAL A 120 9.53 24.86 -13.67
C VAL A 120 8.29 24.97 -14.54
N GLY A 121 8.49 25.07 -15.87
CA GLY A 121 7.63 25.07 -17.08
C GLY A 121 6.10 24.99 -17.00
N TRP A 122 5.49 25.33 -15.88
CA TRP A 122 4.08 25.32 -15.56
C TRP A 122 3.49 26.72 -15.70
N ARG A 123 4.33 27.75 -15.91
CA ARG A 123 3.91 28.95 -16.62
C ARG A 123 3.61 28.54 -18.05
N ARG A 124 2.35 28.13 -18.20
CA ARG A 124 1.57 28.10 -19.42
C ARG A 124 2.06 29.24 -20.31
N ALA A 125 2.50 28.88 -21.50
CA ALA A 125 2.44 29.76 -22.66
C ALA A 125 0.96 30.09 -22.94
N SER A 126 0.33 30.85 -22.05
CA SER A 126 -0.94 31.49 -22.33
C SER A 126 -0.60 32.73 -23.15
N THR A 127 -0.54 32.53 -24.47
CA THR A 127 -1.19 33.43 -25.42
C THR A 127 -1.11 34.93 -25.07
N SER A 128 0.02 35.57 -25.38
CA SER A 128 -0.02 36.95 -25.87
C SER A 128 0.12 36.94 -27.40
N THR A 129 -0.78 36.23 -28.05
CA THR A 129 -1.19 36.55 -29.43
C THR A 129 -2.19 37.70 -29.35
N THR A 130 -1.70 38.94 -29.47
CA THR A 130 -2.53 40.05 -29.96
C THR A 130 -1.68 40.96 -30.83
N THR A 131 -1.98 40.84 -32.13
CA THR A 131 -1.94 41.87 -33.18
C THR A 131 -0.59 42.35 -33.70
N THR A 132 -0.19 41.72 -34.81
CA THR A 132 -0.13 42.34 -36.16
C THR A 132 0.35 43.79 -36.22
N THR A 133 1.54 44.04 -36.77
CA THR A 133 1.78 45.04 -37.85
C THR A 133 3.19 44.81 -38.43
N GLU A 134 3.17 44.30 -39.65
CA GLU A 134 4.15 44.34 -40.75
C GLU A 134 5.56 44.90 -40.52
N ARG A 135 6.56 44.06 -40.85
CA ARG A 135 7.76 44.50 -41.59
C ARG A 135 8.56 43.31 -42.15
N PRO A 136 8.78 43.22 -43.47
CA PRO A 136 9.74 42.29 -44.06
C PRO A 136 11.05 43.02 -44.34
N VAL A 137 12.15 42.60 -43.71
CA VAL A 137 13.54 42.80 -44.15
C VAL A 137 14.36 41.68 -43.49
N SER A 138 14.76 40.66 -44.24
CA SER A 138 15.97 40.63 -45.08
C SER A 138 17.21 40.26 -44.26
N VAL A 139 17.79 39.09 -44.60
CA VAL A 139 19.22 38.75 -44.52
C VAL A 139 19.83 38.76 -43.10
N ASP A 140 20.15 37.61 -42.53
CA ASP A 140 21.50 37.06 -42.72
C ASP A 140 21.65 35.65 -42.15
N SER A 141 22.52 34.90 -42.81
CA SER A 141 22.95 33.57 -42.46
C SER A 141 23.77 33.61 -41.17
N HIS A 142 23.44 32.82 -40.14
CA HIS A 142 24.45 32.24 -39.25
C HIS A 142 23.94 30.91 -38.68
N SER A 143 24.53 29.86 -39.23
CA SER A 143 24.56 28.51 -38.70
C SER A 143 25.36 28.47 -37.39
N PRO A 144 24.84 27.89 -36.29
CA PRO A 144 25.68 27.29 -35.28
C PRO A 144 25.72 25.78 -35.51
N SER A 145 26.92 25.30 -35.80
CA SER A 145 27.32 23.90 -35.86
C SER A 145 26.66 23.06 -34.78
N SER A 146 25.81 22.12 -35.21
CA SER A 146 25.40 20.98 -34.40
C SER A 146 26.63 20.08 -34.23
N ALA A 147 27.24 20.16 -33.06
CA ALA A 147 28.20 19.17 -32.62
C ALA A 147 27.45 17.85 -32.41
N ASN A 148 27.82 16.86 -33.22
CA ASN A 148 27.59 15.44 -33.00
C ASN A 148 27.95 15.06 -31.56
N ALA A 149 26.96 14.59 -30.80
CA ALA A 149 27.17 13.71 -29.65
C ALA A 149 26.48 12.38 -29.97
N ASN A 150 27.23 11.55 -30.68
CA ASN A 150 26.96 10.13 -30.84
C ASN A 150 27.54 9.45 -29.59
N GLU A 151 26.74 9.32 -28.54
CA GLU A 151 27.08 8.47 -27.38
C GLU A 151 26.16 7.26 -27.36
N SER A 152 26.71 6.16 -27.90
CA SER A 152 26.32 4.80 -27.60
C SER A 152 26.35 4.55 -26.09
N PRO A 153 25.36 3.90 -25.46
CA PRO A 153 25.57 3.34 -24.13
C PRO A 153 26.39 2.05 -24.31
N THR A 154 27.69 2.19 -24.13
CA THR A 154 28.63 1.10 -23.97
C THR A 154 28.20 0.25 -22.76
N GLU A 155 28.05 -1.04 -22.99
CA GLU A 155 27.91 -2.07 -21.96
C GLU A 155 29.15 -2.02 -21.04
N GLY A 156 28.98 -1.36 -19.90
CA GLY A 156 29.97 -1.29 -18.83
C GLY A 156 29.54 -2.16 -17.66
N ALA A 157 30.11 -3.36 -17.60
CA ALA A 157 30.04 -4.23 -16.44
C ALA A 157 30.50 -3.52 -15.16
N GLY A 158 29.78 -3.78 -14.07
CA GLY A 158 30.36 -3.78 -12.71
C GLY A 158 30.56 -2.42 -12.04
N SER A 159 29.48 -1.75 -11.65
CA SER A 159 29.56 -0.71 -10.62
C SER A 159 28.29 -0.70 -9.76
N ASN A 160 28.31 -1.55 -8.74
CA ASN A 160 27.71 -1.36 -7.41
C ASN A 160 26.43 -0.52 -7.34
N SER A 161 25.29 -1.17 -7.58
CA SER A 161 24.00 -0.77 -7.02
C SER A 161 24.04 -0.88 -5.49
N ARG A 162 24.44 0.22 -4.84
CA ARG A 162 24.53 0.38 -3.37
C ARG A 162 23.70 1.56 -2.85
N PHE A 163 22.64 1.95 -3.55
CA PHE A 163 21.80 3.08 -3.14
C PHE A 163 20.39 2.70 -2.61
N PHE A 164 20.05 1.40 -2.53
CA PHE A 164 18.78 0.95 -1.92
C PHE A 164 18.97 -0.09 -0.83
N LYS A 165 19.94 0.11 0.07
CA LYS A 165 20.21 -0.84 1.17
C LYS A 165 20.42 -0.17 2.53
N THR A 166 19.41 0.56 2.99
CA THR A 166 19.15 0.91 4.39
C THR A 166 17.62 1.00 4.51
N PHE A 167 16.88 0.14 5.22
CA PHE A 167 16.76 0.10 6.69
C PHE A 167 15.99 -1.14 7.23
N PHE A 168 16.00 -2.29 6.55
CA PHE A 168 15.42 -3.53 7.11
C PHE A 168 16.43 -4.68 7.08
N SER A 169 17.50 -4.53 7.85
CA SER A 169 18.28 -5.68 8.31
C SER A 169 18.15 -5.75 9.83
N ASN A 170 17.20 -6.58 10.25
CA ASN A 170 16.99 -7.00 11.63
C ASN A 170 18.20 -7.85 12.06
N SER A 171 19.23 -7.19 12.57
CA SER A 171 20.43 -7.82 13.11
C SER A 171 20.21 -8.14 14.58
N SER A 172 19.75 -9.35 14.88
CA SER A 172 19.91 -9.96 16.20
C SER A 172 21.18 -10.79 16.20
N ASN A 173 22.31 -10.19 16.59
CA ASN A 173 23.36 -10.79 17.43
C ASN A 173 24.65 -9.94 17.41
N GLY A 174 25.15 -9.57 18.59
CA GLY A 174 26.58 -9.34 18.81
C GLY A 174 27.01 -7.95 19.32
N THR A 175 27.15 -7.86 20.65
CA THR A 175 28.23 -7.14 21.40
C THR A 175 28.46 -5.62 21.24
N ARG A 176 28.11 -4.91 22.33
CA ARG A 176 28.75 -3.75 23.02
C ARG A 176 30.13 -3.27 22.52
N PRO A 177 30.46 -1.95 22.58
CA PRO A 177 30.90 -1.32 23.85
C PRO A 177 30.52 0.17 24.05
N GLY A 178 30.63 0.65 25.31
CA GLY A 178 30.89 2.08 25.60
C GLY A 178 29.83 2.86 26.39
N THR A 179 30.06 3.01 27.70
CA THR A 179 29.45 3.96 28.65
C THR A 179 29.91 5.42 28.39
N PRO A 180 29.23 6.50 28.86
CA PRO A 180 29.35 6.95 30.26
C PRO A 180 28.08 7.51 30.94
N THR A 181 27.96 7.19 32.24
CA THR A 181 27.46 7.94 33.41
C THR A 181 26.51 9.15 33.25
N LEU A 182 25.40 9.17 34.02
CA LEU A 182 25.26 10.05 35.20
C LEU A 182 24.04 9.66 36.09
N ALA A 183 24.34 9.46 37.38
CA ALA A 183 23.57 9.69 38.62
C ALA A 183 22.04 9.87 38.58
N HIS A 184 21.31 9.07 39.37
CA HIS A 184 20.62 9.51 40.61
C HIS A 184 19.72 8.41 41.24
N GLN A 185 19.85 8.25 42.55
CA GLN A 185 18.88 7.78 43.56
C GLN A 185 18.31 6.34 43.54
N GLN A 186 18.77 5.58 44.55
CA GLN A 186 18.03 4.74 45.52
C GLN A 186 16.48 4.90 45.54
N PRO A 187 15.70 3.86 45.96
CA PRO A 187 15.95 3.14 47.21
C PRO A 187 15.83 1.60 47.18
N GLN A 188 16.47 1.00 48.18
CA GLN A 188 16.34 -0.39 48.63
C GLN A 188 14.89 -0.78 48.94
N PRO A 189 14.50 -2.03 48.67
CA PRO A 189 13.58 -2.75 49.53
C PRO A 189 14.38 -3.66 50.49
N GLN A 190 14.23 -3.39 51.78
CA GLN A 190 14.62 -4.30 52.86
C GLN A 190 13.72 -5.55 52.84
N PRO A 191 14.25 -6.75 53.09
CA PRO A 191 13.47 -7.80 53.71
C PRO A 191 13.71 -7.75 55.22
N GLN A 192 12.80 -7.10 55.95
CA GLN A 192 12.58 -7.42 57.37
C GLN A 192 11.55 -8.54 57.44
N SER A 193 11.95 -9.72 57.90
CA SER A 193 11.02 -10.59 58.63
C SER A 193 11.78 -11.51 59.59
N HIS A 194 11.77 -11.08 60.85
CA HIS A 194 11.50 -11.83 62.06
C HIS A 194 12.17 -13.21 62.23
N PHE A 195 13.20 -13.22 63.06
CA PHE A 195 13.52 -14.33 63.95
C PHE A 195 12.37 -14.54 64.94
N THR A 196 11.46 -15.48 64.66
CA THR A 196 10.57 -16.06 65.67
C THR A 196 10.97 -17.51 65.91
N SER A 197 11.37 -17.75 67.14
CA SER A 197 11.82 -18.99 67.73
C SER A 197 10.86 -20.17 67.49
N PRO A 198 11.36 -21.37 67.17
CA PRO A 198 10.53 -22.57 67.19
C PRO A 198 10.23 -22.93 68.65
N SER A 199 8.97 -22.77 69.06
CA SER A 199 8.47 -23.35 70.30
C SER A 199 8.35 -24.86 70.11
N MET A 200 8.99 -25.61 71.00
CA MET A 200 8.96 -27.08 71.06
C MET A 200 7.53 -27.56 71.38
N PRO A 201 6.91 -28.43 70.57
CA PRO A 201 5.66 -29.05 70.94
C PRO A 201 5.89 -30.05 72.09
N SER A 202 5.01 -29.96 73.08
CA SER A 202 4.96 -30.81 74.26
C SER A 202 4.59 -32.25 73.87
N LEU A 203 5.43 -33.22 74.27
CA LEU A 203 5.19 -34.66 74.17
C LEU A 203 4.05 -35.09 75.12
N HIS A 204 2.81 -35.12 74.62
CA HIS A 204 1.69 -35.75 75.31
C HIS A 204 0.82 -36.53 74.31
N GLY A 205 0.74 -37.86 74.48
CA GLY A 205 -0.34 -38.69 73.93
C GLY A 205 0.09 -39.82 72.98
N HIS A 206 0.41 -40.99 73.51
CA HIS A 206 0.64 -42.27 72.80
C HIS A 206 -0.63 -42.90 72.19
N ALA A 207 -1.51 -42.11 71.55
CA ALA A 207 -2.75 -42.62 70.95
C ALA A 207 -3.07 -42.07 69.53
N HIS A 208 -2.20 -41.26 68.92
CA HIS A 208 -2.43 -40.64 67.59
C HIS A 208 -1.34 -40.96 66.54
N GLU A 209 -0.45 -41.91 66.77
CA GLU A 209 0.59 -42.28 65.79
C GLU A 209 0.01 -42.86 64.49
N ASP A 210 -1.12 -43.58 64.57
CA ASP A 210 -1.78 -44.17 63.40
C ASP A 210 -2.42 -43.11 62.48
N ASP A 211 -3.01 -42.05 63.05
CA ASP A 211 -3.56 -40.93 62.27
C ASP A 211 -2.46 -40.13 61.56
N ALA A 212 -1.31 -39.95 62.22
CA ALA A 212 -0.17 -39.26 61.64
C ALA A 212 0.42 -40.03 60.44
N LEU A 213 0.52 -41.36 60.55
CA LEU A 213 0.96 -42.22 59.44
C LEU A 213 -0.02 -42.22 58.27
N GLN A 214 -1.34 -42.19 58.54
CA GLN A 214 -2.36 -42.11 57.51
C GLN A 214 -2.34 -40.75 56.78
N ALA A 215 -2.17 -39.65 57.50
CA ALA A 215 -2.01 -38.31 56.92
C ALA A 215 -0.76 -38.22 56.02
N LEU A 216 0.35 -38.85 56.44
CA LEU A 216 1.60 -38.86 55.67
C LEU A 216 1.47 -39.66 54.37
N ARG A 217 0.73 -40.79 54.38
CA ARG A 217 0.39 -41.56 53.17
C ARG A 217 -0.49 -40.77 52.22
N ALA A 218 -1.56 -40.14 52.72
CA ALA A 218 -2.43 -39.30 51.90
C ALA A 218 -1.69 -38.10 51.28
N SER A 219 -0.76 -37.49 52.04
CA SER A 219 0.11 -36.43 51.54
C SER A 219 1.06 -36.92 50.43
N ALA A 220 1.67 -38.09 50.62
CA ALA A 220 2.55 -38.70 49.61
C ALA A 220 1.78 -39.07 48.32
N GLU A 221 0.55 -39.56 48.43
CA GLU A 221 -0.30 -39.84 47.26
C GLU A 221 -0.69 -38.56 46.53
N LYS A 222 -1.07 -37.51 47.26
CA LYS A 222 -1.35 -36.20 46.65
C LYS A 222 -0.14 -35.63 45.92
N ALA A 223 1.05 -35.71 46.53
CA ALA A 223 2.30 -35.27 45.90
C ALA A 223 2.60 -36.07 44.61
N ARG A 224 2.31 -37.37 44.58
CA ARG A 224 2.44 -38.19 43.35
C ARG A 224 1.46 -37.74 42.27
N GLN A 225 0.19 -37.49 42.62
CA GLN A 225 -0.81 -37.00 41.66
C GLN A 225 -0.43 -35.63 41.10
N ASP A 226 0.07 -34.73 41.94
CA ASP A 226 0.46 -33.39 41.52
C ASP A 226 1.69 -33.43 40.59
N ALA A 227 2.68 -34.27 40.90
CA ALA A 227 3.83 -34.51 40.01
C ALA A 227 3.41 -35.13 38.66
N GLU A 228 2.41 -36.01 38.64
CA GLU A 228 1.89 -36.58 37.40
C GLU A 228 1.14 -35.53 36.56
N ARG A 229 0.31 -34.69 37.20
CA ARG A 229 -0.36 -33.57 36.52
C ARG A 229 0.64 -32.59 35.92
N GLU A 230 1.68 -32.23 36.66
CA GLU A 230 2.76 -31.36 36.17
C GLU A 230 3.46 -31.98 34.96
N ARG A 231 3.78 -33.28 35.00
CA ARG A 231 4.37 -33.99 33.86
C ARG A 231 3.45 -33.98 32.64
N GLN A 232 2.14 -34.16 32.81
CA GLN A 232 1.17 -34.10 31.71
C GLN A 232 1.08 -32.70 31.10
N LEU A 233 1.12 -31.64 31.92
CA LEU A 233 1.15 -30.25 31.46
C LEU A 233 2.42 -29.96 30.66
N ALA A 234 3.58 -30.37 31.15
CA ALA A 234 4.85 -30.20 30.45
C ALA A 234 4.86 -30.91 29.08
N ILE A 235 4.25 -32.10 28.98
CA ILE A 235 4.09 -32.82 27.70
C ILE A 235 3.16 -32.05 26.74
N ARG A 236 2.05 -31.49 27.24
CA ARG A 236 1.12 -30.70 26.42
C ARG A 236 1.76 -29.41 25.92
N GLU A 237 2.48 -28.72 26.79
CA GLU A 237 3.20 -27.49 26.44
C GLU A 237 4.27 -27.77 25.38
N ARG A 238 5.06 -28.85 25.55
CA ARG A 238 6.04 -29.26 24.53
C ARG A 238 5.38 -29.58 23.19
N LYS A 239 4.27 -30.33 23.20
CA LYS A 239 3.51 -30.63 21.96
C LYS A 239 2.96 -29.36 21.31
N ALA A 240 2.48 -28.39 22.10
CA ALA A 240 2.01 -27.11 21.58
C ALA A 240 3.15 -26.28 20.98
N ALA A 241 4.32 -26.25 21.62
CA ALA A 241 5.51 -25.58 21.13
C ALA A 241 6.04 -26.21 19.83
N ASP A 242 6.07 -27.55 19.76
CA ASP A 242 6.49 -28.28 18.56
C ASP A 242 5.50 -28.05 17.41
N LYS A 243 4.18 -28.04 17.69
CA LYS A 243 3.16 -27.68 16.71
C LYS A 243 3.32 -26.24 16.21
N ALA A 244 3.50 -25.28 17.11
CA ALA A 244 3.71 -23.88 16.75
C ALA A 244 4.97 -23.68 15.89
N ARG A 245 6.05 -24.41 16.16
CA ARG A 245 7.26 -24.42 15.33
C ARG A 245 7.02 -25.02 13.94
N ALA A 246 6.25 -26.11 13.86
CA ALA A 246 5.88 -26.71 12.58
C ALA A 246 5.02 -25.77 11.73
N ASP A 247 4.02 -25.14 12.35
CA ASP A 247 3.13 -24.16 11.71
C ASP A 247 3.95 -22.93 11.23
N ALA A 248 4.89 -22.42 12.04
CA ALA A 248 5.78 -21.33 11.64
C ALA A 248 6.73 -21.72 10.49
N ALA A 249 7.26 -22.95 10.49
CA ALA A 249 8.11 -23.45 9.42
C ALA A 249 7.33 -23.64 8.11
N ALA A 250 6.06 -24.05 8.18
CA ALA A 250 5.18 -24.12 7.01
C ALA A 250 4.94 -22.71 6.43
N ALA A 251 4.56 -21.75 7.28
CA ALA A 251 4.35 -20.37 6.84
C ALA A 251 5.62 -19.74 6.22
N ALA A 252 6.82 -20.06 6.73
CA ALA A 252 8.07 -19.60 6.15
C ALA A 252 8.33 -20.19 4.74
N ARG A 253 7.95 -21.45 4.49
CA ARG A 253 8.05 -22.06 3.16
C ARG A 253 7.08 -21.43 2.17
N ASP A 254 5.84 -21.21 2.60
CA ASP A 254 4.83 -20.58 1.75
C ASP A 254 5.23 -19.15 1.38
N LYS A 255 5.82 -18.42 2.34
CA LYS A 255 6.41 -17.10 2.06
C LYS A 255 7.50 -17.16 0.99
N ILE A 256 8.45 -18.08 1.12
CA ILE A 256 9.55 -18.24 0.13
C ILE A 256 8.98 -18.62 -1.25
N ALA A 257 7.96 -19.48 -1.30
CA ALA A 257 7.31 -19.88 -2.54
C ALA A 257 6.63 -18.69 -3.23
N LEU A 258 5.87 -17.88 -2.49
CA LEU A 258 5.22 -16.68 -3.02
C LEU A 258 6.23 -15.63 -3.49
N GLU A 259 7.34 -15.45 -2.78
CA GLU A 259 8.42 -14.55 -3.21
C GLU A 259 9.04 -15.01 -4.54
N ALA A 260 9.26 -16.32 -4.71
CA ALA A 260 9.76 -16.88 -5.97
C ALA A 260 8.76 -16.73 -7.13
N GLU A 261 7.46 -16.90 -6.88
CA GLU A 261 6.41 -16.67 -7.89
C GLU A 261 6.33 -15.20 -8.32
N ILE A 262 6.45 -14.27 -7.38
CA ILE A 262 6.47 -12.82 -7.67
C ILE A 262 7.71 -12.46 -8.49
N GLU A 263 8.88 -12.98 -8.14
CA GLU A 263 10.10 -12.76 -8.90
C GLU A 263 9.96 -13.30 -10.33
N SER A 264 9.47 -14.54 -10.49
CA SER A 264 9.22 -15.14 -11.80
C SER A 264 8.20 -14.35 -12.65
N LEU A 265 7.09 -13.91 -12.05
CA LEU A 265 6.08 -13.10 -12.75
C LEU A 265 6.65 -11.74 -13.17
N SER A 266 7.45 -11.11 -12.30
CA SER A 266 8.11 -9.85 -12.62
C SER A 266 9.06 -10.00 -13.81
N GLN A 267 9.86 -11.07 -13.84
CA GLN A 267 10.76 -11.37 -14.94
C GLN A 267 9.98 -11.59 -16.25
N ALA A 268 8.90 -12.38 -16.22
CA ALA A 268 8.06 -12.62 -17.40
C ALA A 268 7.44 -11.32 -17.95
N LEU A 269 6.99 -10.41 -17.07
CA LEU A 269 6.47 -9.11 -17.48
C LEU A 269 7.54 -8.20 -18.11
N PHE A 270 8.77 -8.21 -17.58
CA PHE A 270 9.88 -7.47 -18.18
C PHE A 270 10.29 -8.05 -19.54
N GLU A 271 10.36 -9.36 -19.67
CA GLU A 271 10.65 -10.04 -20.94
C GLU A 271 9.58 -9.73 -22.00
N GLU A 272 8.29 -9.79 -21.65
CA GLU A 272 7.19 -9.48 -22.56
C GLU A 272 7.15 -7.99 -22.94
N ALA A 273 7.42 -7.09 -21.97
CA ALA A 273 7.52 -5.66 -22.26
C ALA A 273 8.67 -5.37 -23.25
N ASN A 274 9.84 -5.97 -23.06
CA ASN A 274 10.97 -5.84 -23.97
C ASN A 274 10.64 -6.37 -25.37
N LYS A 275 9.96 -7.52 -25.45
CA LYS A 275 9.51 -8.11 -26.71
C LYS A 275 8.52 -7.21 -27.45
N MET A 276 7.58 -6.59 -26.74
CA MET A 276 6.62 -5.65 -27.33
C MET A 276 7.33 -4.40 -27.88
N VAL A 277 8.28 -3.84 -27.12
CA VAL A 277 9.07 -2.68 -27.57
C VAL A 277 9.94 -3.03 -28.77
N ALA A 278 10.59 -4.20 -28.78
CA ALA A 278 11.37 -4.67 -29.91
C ALA A 278 10.50 -4.86 -31.16
N SER A 279 9.32 -5.46 -31.00
CA SER A 279 8.34 -5.63 -32.09
C SER A 279 7.88 -4.29 -32.66
N GLU A 280 7.63 -3.31 -31.79
CA GLU A 280 7.25 -1.95 -32.19
C GLU A 280 8.39 -1.23 -32.92
N ARG A 281 9.64 -1.37 -32.46
CA ARG A 281 10.81 -0.80 -33.15
C ARG A 281 11.00 -1.40 -34.54
N MET A 282 10.80 -2.71 -34.69
CA MET A 282 10.87 -3.37 -36.00
C MET A 282 9.79 -2.82 -36.94
N ARG A 283 8.53 -2.75 -36.49
CA ARG A 283 7.43 -2.20 -37.30
C ARG A 283 7.68 -0.75 -37.72
N ARG A 284 8.22 0.07 -36.81
CA ARG A 284 8.57 1.46 -37.13
C ARG A 284 9.66 1.52 -38.20
N ALA A 285 10.72 0.72 -38.07
CA ALA A 285 11.79 0.65 -39.06
C ALA A 285 11.28 0.16 -40.43
N GLU A 286 10.33 -0.80 -40.45
CA GLU A 286 9.67 -1.26 -41.68
C GLU A 286 8.89 -0.13 -42.36
N VAL A 287 8.05 0.58 -41.62
CA VAL A 287 7.26 1.71 -42.15
C VAL A 287 8.16 2.87 -42.61
N GLU A 288 9.22 3.18 -41.87
CA GLU A 288 10.20 4.20 -42.27
C GLU A 288 10.93 3.79 -43.56
N GLY A 289 11.31 2.52 -43.70
CA GLY A 289 11.89 1.98 -44.93
C GLY A 289 10.94 1.99 -46.13
N GLU A 290 9.64 1.77 -45.91
CA GLU A 290 8.62 1.93 -46.95
C GLU A 290 8.44 3.40 -47.37
N LEU A 291 8.39 4.32 -46.40
CA LEU A 291 8.32 5.76 -46.67
C LEU A 291 9.54 6.24 -47.49
N GLU A 292 10.73 5.74 -47.16
CA GLU A 292 11.95 6.08 -47.89
C GLU A 292 11.90 5.59 -49.35
N LYS A 293 11.34 4.41 -49.62
CA LYS A 293 11.13 3.91 -51.00
C LYS A 293 10.08 4.72 -51.78
N LEU A 294 9.06 5.25 -51.10
CA LEU A 294 7.99 6.04 -51.73
C LEU A 294 8.41 7.48 -52.05
N ARG A 295 9.39 8.05 -51.32
CA ARG A 295 9.91 9.41 -51.58
C ARG A 295 10.40 9.63 -53.01
N PRO A 296 11.31 8.82 -53.60
CA PRO A 296 11.77 9.05 -54.97
C PRO A 296 10.65 8.91 -56.00
N LEU A 297 9.72 7.96 -55.80
CA LEU A 297 8.55 7.81 -56.67
C LEU A 297 7.65 9.06 -56.61
N ALA A 298 7.48 9.65 -55.42
CA ALA A 298 6.73 10.90 -55.28
C ALA A 298 7.44 12.10 -55.92
N GLU A 299 8.77 12.15 -55.88
CA GLU A 299 9.57 13.18 -56.57
C GLU A 299 9.51 13.04 -58.09
N GLU A 300 9.59 11.81 -58.61
CA GLU A 300 9.42 11.51 -60.04
C GLU A 300 8.02 11.88 -60.54
N LEU A 301 6.97 11.57 -59.76
CA LEU A 301 5.60 11.94 -60.08
C LEU A 301 5.41 13.47 -60.05
N LYS A 302 6.08 14.18 -59.14
CA LYS A 302 6.07 15.66 -59.15
C LYS A 302 6.76 16.21 -60.40
N LYS A 303 7.91 15.66 -60.79
CA LYS A 303 8.66 16.07 -61.98
C LYS A 303 7.86 15.86 -63.26
N THR A 304 7.27 14.68 -63.44
CA THR A 304 6.41 14.39 -64.60
C THR A 304 5.18 15.31 -64.64
N LYS A 305 4.60 15.65 -63.48
CA LYS A 305 3.50 16.61 -63.39
C LYS A 305 3.91 18.04 -63.76
N THR A 306 5.13 18.48 -63.43
CA THR A 306 5.63 19.80 -63.83
C THR A 306 5.94 19.86 -65.31
N GLU A 307 6.58 18.82 -65.88
CA GLU A 307 6.85 18.72 -67.32
C GLU A 307 5.54 18.77 -68.13
N LEU A 308 4.52 17.99 -67.74
CA LEU A 308 3.20 18.05 -68.40
C LEU A 308 2.50 19.40 -68.28
N ARG A 309 2.80 20.17 -67.23
CA ARG A 309 2.26 21.52 -67.07
C ARG A 309 2.96 22.48 -68.02
N GLU A 310 4.28 22.41 -68.12
CA GLU A 310 5.09 23.20 -69.05
C GLU A 310 4.67 22.91 -70.50
N ASP A 311 4.59 21.63 -70.90
CA ASP A 311 4.10 21.21 -72.22
C ASP A 311 2.71 21.78 -72.55
N ARG A 312 1.82 21.84 -71.54
CA ARG A 312 0.47 22.39 -71.71
C ARG A 312 0.46 23.92 -71.84
N GLU A 313 1.37 24.60 -71.16
CA GLU A 313 1.57 26.04 -71.31
C GLU A 313 2.18 26.34 -72.70
N GLU A 314 3.17 25.57 -73.16
CA GLU A 314 3.73 25.67 -74.53
C GLU A 314 2.69 25.43 -75.62
N LEU A 315 1.87 24.38 -75.51
CA LEU A 315 0.78 24.10 -76.46
C LEU A 315 -0.26 25.23 -76.49
N ARG A 316 -0.48 25.88 -75.35
CA ARG A 316 -1.40 27.02 -75.27
C ARG A 316 -0.78 28.24 -75.97
N GLU A 317 0.49 28.53 -75.74
CA GLU A 317 1.21 29.61 -76.42
C GLU A 317 1.27 29.41 -77.93
N ALA A 318 1.55 28.19 -78.40
CA ALA A 318 1.55 27.84 -79.82
C ALA A 318 0.17 28.10 -80.48
N ARG A 319 -0.91 27.74 -79.77
CA ARG A 319 -2.29 27.98 -80.25
C ARG A 319 -2.66 29.46 -80.28
N GLU A 320 -2.23 30.24 -79.28
CA GLU A 320 -2.45 31.70 -79.27
C GLU A 320 -1.61 32.39 -80.37
N GLY A 321 -0.43 31.86 -80.71
CA GLY A 321 0.42 32.36 -81.79
C GLY A 321 -0.12 32.11 -83.20
N GLU A 322 -0.70 30.93 -83.49
CA GLU A 322 -1.27 30.62 -84.81
C GLU A 322 -2.56 31.38 -85.11
N GLY A 323 -3.42 31.63 -84.11
CA GLY A 323 -4.70 32.32 -84.31
C GLY A 323 -4.57 33.83 -84.64
N GLY A 324 -3.44 34.46 -84.31
CA GLY A 324 -3.22 35.90 -84.54
C GLY A 324 -2.79 36.27 -85.97
N ALA A 325 -2.43 35.29 -86.81
CA ALA A 325 -1.95 35.55 -88.17
C ALA A 325 -3.07 35.61 -89.22
N GLU A 326 -4.21 34.94 -89.00
CA GLU A 326 -5.31 34.90 -89.98
C GLU A 326 -6.25 36.12 -89.90
N GLU A 327 -6.29 36.88 -88.79
CA GLU A 327 -7.19 38.03 -88.63
C GLU A 327 -6.68 39.34 -89.28
N ARG A 328 -5.51 39.32 -89.96
CA ARG A 328 -4.94 40.51 -90.63
C ARG A 328 -5.09 40.56 -92.16
N THR A 329 -5.71 39.56 -92.79
CA THR A 329 -5.86 39.50 -94.25
C THR A 329 -7.28 39.75 -94.79
N GLU A 330 -8.26 40.11 -93.96
CA GLU A 330 -9.65 40.29 -94.39
C GLU A 330 -10.16 41.74 -94.24
N ALA A 331 -9.28 42.72 -94.48
CA ALA A 331 -9.66 44.13 -94.61
C ALA A 331 -9.07 44.72 -95.90
N ASP A 332 -9.73 44.45 -97.02
CA ASP A 332 -9.63 45.19 -98.29
C ASP A 332 -11.05 45.35 -98.86
#